data_AF-M2ZM49-F1
#
_entry.id   AF-M2ZM49-F1
#
_cell.length_a   1.000
_cell.length_b   1.000
_cell.length_c   1.000
_cell.angle_alpha   90.00
_cell.angle_beta   90.00
_cell.angle_gamma   90.00
#
_symmetry.space_group_name_H-M   'P 1'
#
loop_
_entity.id
_entity.type
_entity.pdbx_description
1 polymer ?
#
loop_
_entity_poly.entity_id
_entity_poly.type
_entity_poly.pdbx_seq_one_letter_code
_entity_poly.pdbx_strand_id
1 'polypeptide(L)'
;MFLLSFMMMRSETEKSLVAAIKHRLAELSLRYPSSIKLAVDDEGRAYLDAALENRLGEVLLTDNGGGELSDIHWQTVLHHLGFVAVIVWLSDPRDLALVRKACREVEGNCQ
;
A
#
# COMPACT_ATOMS: atom_id res chain seq x y z
N MET A 1 36.05 -16.06 -11.39
CA MET A 1 35.98 -14.78 -10.65
C MET A 1 34.77 -13.92 -11.01
N PHE A 2 34.20 -14.00 -12.22
CA PHE A 2 33.04 -13.17 -12.64
C PHE A 2 31.69 -13.51 -11.97
N LEU A 3 31.41 -14.79 -11.67
CA LEU A 3 30.15 -15.19 -11.02
C LEU A 3 30.02 -14.69 -9.57
N LEU A 4 31.12 -14.72 -8.80
CA LEU A 4 31.16 -14.24 -7.41
C LEU A 4 30.97 -12.72 -7.33
N SER A 5 31.62 -11.95 -8.20
CA SER A 5 31.40 -10.50 -8.28
C SER A 5 29.97 -10.15 -8.71
N PHE A 6 29.36 -10.92 -9.61
CA PHE A 6 27.97 -10.68 -10.03
C PHE A 6 26.96 -10.99 -8.92
N MET A 7 27.14 -12.09 -8.18
CA MET A 7 26.31 -12.40 -7.01
C MET A 7 26.48 -11.39 -5.87
N MET A 8 27.71 -10.93 -5.60
CA MET A 8 27.96 -9.90 -4.60
C MET A 8 27.35 -8.54 -4.99
N MET A 9 27.44 -8.13 -6.26
CA MET A 9 26.80 -6.89 -6.74
C MET A 9 25.27 -6.93 -6.61
N ARG A 10 24.64 -8.08 -6.90
CA ARG A 10 23.20 -8.26 -6.67
C ARG A 10 22.85 -8.10 -5.18
N SER A 11 23.64 -8.71 -4.30
CA SER A 11 23.42 -8.61 -2.86
C SER A 11 23.57 -7.18 -2.31
N GLU A 12 24.55 -6.41 -2.77
CA GLU A 12 24.71 -5.01 -2.34
C GLU A 12 23.62 -4.10 -2.92
N THR A 13 23.21 -4.35 -4.17
CA THR A 13 22.10 -3.61 -4.79
C THR A 13 20.78 -3.87 -4.08
N GLU A 14 20.51 -5.13 -3.73
CA GLU A 14 19.33 -5.52 -2.94
C GLU A 14 19.34 -4.88 -1.56
N LYS A 15 20.48 -4.86 -0.86
CA LYS A 15 20.61 -4.18 0.43
C LYS A 15 20.31 -2.69 0.31
N SER A 16 20.86 -2.04 -0.72
CA SER A 16 20.63 -0.62 -0.98
C SER A 16 19.16 -0.34 -1.27
N LEU A 17 18.51 -1.17 -2.09
CA LEU A 17 17.09 -1.07 -2.40
C LEU A 17 16.22 -1.23 -1.13
N VAL A 18 16.50 -2.26 -0.33
CA VAL A 18 15.78 -2.50 0.93
C VAL A 18 15.97 -1.32 1.90
N ALA A 19 17.17 -0.76 1.99
CA ALA A 19 17.43 0.41 2.81
C ALA A 19 16.63 1.64 2.32
N ALA A 20 16.56 1.87 1.01
CA ALA A 20 15.78 2.96 0.42
C ALA A 20 14.27 2.79 0.68
N ILE A 21 13.73 1.57 0.56
CA ILE A 21 12.33 1.28 0.88
C ILE A 21 12.06 1.53 2.36
N LYS A 22 12.91 1.02 3.26
CA LYS A 22 12.76 1.25 4.71
C LYS A 22 12.78 2.72 5.07
N HIS A 23 13.67 3.50 4.46
CA HIS A 23 13.73 4.94 4.64
C HIS A 23 12.42 5.61 4.25
N ARG A 24 11.91 5.31 3.05
CA ARG A 24 10.66 5.88 2.55
C ARG A 24 9.46 5.55 3.43
N LEU A 25 9.36 4.28 3.87
CA LEU A 25 8.31 3.84 4.78
C LEU A 25 8.41 4.53 6.15
N ALA A 26 9.62 4.78 6.64
CA ALA A 26 9.83 5.53 7.88
C ALA A 26 9.36 6.99 7.73
N GLU A 27 9.73 7.67 6.64
CA GLU A 27 9.28 9.04 6.35
C GLU A 27 7.75 9.15 6.20
N LEU A 28 7.12 8.12 5.63
CA LEU A 28 5.66 8.03 5.56
C LEU A 28 5.06 7.86 6.97
N SER A 29 5.60 6.96 7.79
CA SER A 29 5.10 6.73 9.15
C SER A 29 5.22 7.95 10.08
N LEU A 30 6.18 8.84 9.82
CA LEU A 30 6.31 10.10 10.56
C LEU A 30 5.19 11.09 10.23
N ARG A 31 4.69 11.09 8.99
CA ARG A 31 3.61 11.98 8.53
C ARG A 31 2.23 11.39 8.75
N TYR A 32 2.12 10.07 8.65
CA TYR A 32 0.88 9.32 8.72
C TYR A 32 0.99 8.31 9.88
N PRO A 33 0.55 8.68 11.10
CA PRO A 33 0.72 7.87 12.30
C PRO A 33 -0.07 6.55 12.29
N SER A 34 -0.96 6.35 11.32
CA SER A 34 -1.72 5.11 11.17
C SER A 34 -1.65 4.60 9.74
N SER A 35 -1.55 3.29 9.59
CA SER A 35 -1.63 2.63 8.29
C SER A 35 -2.23 1.24 8.37
N ILE A 36 -2.76 0.77 7.25
CA ILE A 36 -3.28 -0.59 7.08
C ILE A 36 -2.93 -1.10 5.69
N LYS A 37 -2.55 -2.37 5.59
CA LYS A 37 -2.28 -3.04 4.31
C LYS A 37 -3.53 -3.78 3.86
N LEU A 38 -3.88 -3.62 2.59
CA LEU A 38 -5.05 -4.24 1.97
C LEU A 38 -4.66 -4.87 0.63
N ALA A 39 -5.35 -5.95 0.26
CA ALA A 39 -5.41 -6.43 -1.11
C ALA A 39 -6.76 -5.98 -1.68
N VAL A 40 -6.73 -5.24 -2.78
CA VAL A 40 -7.88 -4.48 -3.26
C VAL A 40 -8.10 -4.79 -4.75
N ASP A 41 -9.24 -5.37 -5.08
CA ASP A 41 -9.72 -5.53 -6.46
C ASP A 41 -10.56 -4.30 -6.89
N ASP A 42 -11.19 -4.35 -8.06
CA ASP A 42 -11.99 -3.22 -8.57
C ASP A 42 -13.15 -2.85 -7.63
N GLU A 43 -13.85 -3.85 -7.09
CA GLU A 43 -14.96 -3.65 -6.16
C GLU A 43 -14.46 -3.11 -4.82
N GLY A 44 -13.40 -3.72 -4.28
CA GLY A 44 -12.75 -3.28 -3.04
C GLY A 44 -12.23 -1.85 -3.14
N ARG A 45 -11.77 -1.41 -4.31
CA ARG A 45 -11.33 -0.02 -4.52
C ARG A 45 -12.50 0.94 -4.37
N ALA A 46 -13.64 0.64 -4.98
CA ALA A 46 -14.85 1.45 -4.86
C ALA A 46 -15.34 1.52 -3.40
N TYR A 47 -15.31 0.41 -2.67
CA TYR A 47 -15.65 0.38 -1.25
C TYR A 47 -14.69 1.20 -0.40
N LEU A 48 -13.38 1.09 -0.66
CA LEU A 48 -12.36 1.85 0.04
C LEU A 48 -12.52 3.36 -0.19
N ASP A 49 -12.76 3.77 -1.43
CA ASP A 49 -12.98 5.17 -1.81
C ASP A 49 -14.23 5.73 -1.10
N ALA A 50 -15.33 4.98 -1.08
CA ALA A 50 -16.55 5.37 -0.38
C ALA A 50 -16.37 5.46 1.14
N ALA A 51 -15.62 4.52 1.75
CA ALA A 51 -15.35 4.52 3.18
C ALA A 51 -14.54 5.75 3.63
N LEU A 52 -13.70 6.27 2.73
CA LEU A 52 -12.81 7.39 2.98
C LEU A 52 -13.38 8.75 2.56
N GLU A 53 -14.62 8.80 2.08
CA GLU A 53 -15.29 10.05 1.68
C GLU A 53 -15.45 11.02 2.86
N ASN A 54 -15.73 10.49 4.05
CA ASN A 54 -15.94 11.26 5.29
C ASN A 54 -14.72 11.27 6.23
N ARG A 55 -13.52 11.09 5.68
CA ARG A 55 -12.27 11.12 6.43
C ARG A 55 -12.03 12.47 7.10
N LEU A 56 -11.38 12.45 8.25
CA LEU A 56 -11.00 13.65 9.01
C LEU A 56 -9.63 14.19 8.58
N GLY A 57 -8.72 13.30 8.19
CA GLY A 57 -7.36 13.61 7.81
C GLY A 57 -7.06 13.40 6.33
N GLU A 58 -5.80 13.61 5.98
CA GLU A 58 -5.25 13.24 4.69
C GLU A 58 -5.07 11.72 4.61
N VAL A 59 -5.33 11.19 3.41
CA VAL A 59 -5.08 9.80 3.04
C VAL A 59 -4.08 9.75 1.92
N LEU A 60 -3.13 8.82 2.02
CA LEU A 60 -2.23 8.47 0.93
C LEU A 60 -2.28 6.96 0.68
N LEU A 61 -2.35 6.57 -0.59
CA LEU A 61 -2.29 5.19 -1.04
C LEU A 61 -0.94 4.91 -1.68
N THR A 62 -0.24 3.88 -1.23
CA THR A 62 1.04 3.47 -1.81
C THR A 62 1.08 1.99 -2.08
N ASP A 63 2.02 1.57 -2.93
CA ASP A 63 2.44 0.17 -2.97
C ASP A 63 3.15 -0.25 -1.67
N ASN A 64 3.56 -1.51 -1.59
CA ASN A 64 4.29 -2.07 -0.43
C ASN A 64 5.68 -1.46 -0.20
N GLY A 65 6.25 -0.80 -1.20
CA GLY A 65 7.52 -0.07 -1.13
C GLY A 65 7.36 1.40 -0.76
N GLY A 66 6.12 1.90 -0.57
CA GLY A 66 5.85 3.31 -0.33
C GLY A 66 5.86 4.16 -1.60
N GLY A 67 5.79 3.54 -2.78
CA GLY A 67 5.64 4.21 -4.07
C GLY A 67 4.19 4.64 -4.32
N GLU A 68 4.01 5.76 -5.02
CA GLU A 68 2.70 6.27 -5.40
C GLU A 68 1.98 5.32 -6.37
N LEU A 69 0.68 5.13 -6.17
CA LEU A 69 -0.16 4.35 -7.06
C LEU A 69 -0.89 5.26 -8.06
N SER A 70 -0.29 5.45 -9.23
CA SER A 70 -0.96 6.12 -10.35
C SER A 70 -2.09 5.28 -10.94
N ASP A 71 -3.01 5.91 -11.68
CA ASP A 71 -4.12 5.20 -12.33
C ASP A 71 -3.65 4.07 -13.27
N ILE A 72 -2.51 4.25 -13.94
CA ILE A 72 -1.90 3.22 -14.78
C ILE A 72 -1.44 2.03 -13.94
N HIS A 73 -0.89 2.25 -12.74
CA HIS A 73 -0.52 1.15 -11.84
C HIS A 73 -1.75 0.34 -11.45
N TRP A 74 -2.82 1.01 -11.03
CA TRP A 74 -4.08 0.35 -10.71
C TRP A 74 -4.58 -0.49 -11.88
N GLN A 75 -4.76 0.12 -13.05
CA GLN A 75 -5.28 -0.57 -14.24
C GLN A 75 -4.42 -1.77 -14.63
N THR A 76 -3.08 -1.60 -14.65
CA THR A 76 -2.16 -2.66 -15.06
C THR A 76 -2.19 -3.82 -14.08
N VAL A 77 -2.11 -3.53 -12.78
CA VAL A 77 -2.05 -4.58 -11.75
C VAL A 77 -3.38 -5.29 -11.62
N LEU A 78 -4.50 -4.57 -11.64
CA LEU A 78 -5.84 -5.16 -11.62
C LEU A 78 -6.08 -6.04 -12.85
N HIS A 79 -5.72 -5.56 -14.05
CA HIS A 79 -5.88 -6.34 -15.26
C HIS A 79 -5.09 -7.65 -15.27
N HIS A 80 -3.86 -7.65 -14.73
CA HIS A 80 -2.98 -8.81 -14.79
C HIS A 80 -3.06 -9.73 -13.57
N LEU A 81 -3.30 -9.19 -12.37
CA LEU A 81 -3.28 -9.95 -11.11
C LEU A 81 -4.65 -10.06 -10.45
N GLY A 82 -5.64 -9.27 -10.86
CA GLY A 82 -6.98 -9.22 -10.27
C GLY A 82 -7.08 -8.44 -8.96
N PHE A 83 -5.95 -8.07 -8.34
CA PHE A 83 -5.93 -7.27 -7.12
C PHE A 83 -4.61 -6.48 -6.99
N VAL A 84 -4.66 -5.34 -6.29
CA VAL A 84 -3.51 -4.50 -5.93
C VAL A 84 -3.22 -4.62 -4.45
N ALA A 85 -1.96 -4.80 -4.08
CA ALA A 85 -1.53 -4.71 -2.69
C ALA A 85 -1.20 -3.25 -2.33
N VAL A 86 -1.99 -2.68 -1.41
CA VAL A 86 -2.00 -1.26 -1.09
C VAL A 86 -1.67 -1.06 0.39
N ILE A 87 -0.91 -0.02 0.70
CA ILE A 87 -0.83 0.54 2.05
C ILE A 87 -1.68 1.82 2.06
N VAL A 88 -2.68 1.86 2.93
CA VAL A 88 -3.48 3.06 3.22
C VAL A 88 -2.81 3.76 4.39
N TRP A 89 -2.32 4.98 4.17
CA TRP A 89 -1.71 5.85 5.18
C TRP A 89 -2.70 6.94 5.59
N LEU A 90 -2.82 7.18 6.89
CA LEU A 90 -3.84 8.04 7.49
C LEU A 90 -3.17 9.05 8.42
N SER A 91 -3.41 10.34 8.17
CA SER A 91 -2.85 11.40 9.03
C SER A 91 -3.61 11.49 10.36
N ASP A 92 -4.91 11.17 10.36
CA ASP A 92 -5.74 11.06 11.56
C ASP A 92 -5.96 9.57 11.92
N PRO A 93 -5.49 9.10 13.09
CA PRO A 93 -5.68 7.71 13.51
C PRO A 93 -7.15 7.25 13.62
N ARG A 94 -8.10 8.17 13.77
CA ARG A 94 -9.53 7.84 13.89
C ARG A 94 -10.10 7.31 12.57
N ASP A 95 -9.56 7.75 11.44
CA ASP A 95 -9.99 7.30 10.11
C ASP A 95 -9.67 5.81 9.87
N LEU A 96 -8.76 5.22 10.65
CA LEU A 96 -8.48 3.78 10.60
C LEU A 96 -9.73 2.94 10.94
N ALA A 97 -10.62 3.48 11.78
CA ALA A 97 -11.88 2.81 12.11
C ALA A 97 -12.83 2.75 10.90
N LEU A 98 -12.81 3.76 10.01
CA LEU A 98 -13.60 3.77 8.78
C LEU A 98 -13.15 2.65 7.84
N VAL A 99 -11.85 2.56 7.59
CA VAL A 99 -11.27 1.52 6.73
C VAL A 99 -11.55 0.13 7.28
N ARG A 100 -11.37 -0.09 8.59
CA ARG A 100 -11.67 -1.38 9.24
C ARG A 100 -13.16 -1.73 9.20
N LYS A 101 -14.05 -0.74 9.30
CA LYS A 101 -15.50 -0.96 9.18
C LYS A 101 -15.84 -1.43 7.77
N ALA A 102 -15.32 -0.74 6.75
CA ALA A 102 -15.54 -1.13 5.36
C ALA A 102 -15.02 -2.54 5.05
N CYS A 103 -13.83 -2.90 5.54
CA CYS A 103 -13.30 -4.26 5.37
C CYS A 103 -14.26 -5.31 5.97
N ARG A 104 -14.77 -5.08 7.18
CA ARG A 104 -15.72 -6.01 7.82
C ARG A 104 -17.06 -6.10 7.09
N GLU A 105 -17.54 -5.00 6.50
CA GLU A 105 -18.79 -5.00 5.74
C GLU A 105 -18.65 -5.86 4.47
N VAL A 106 -17.51 -5.76 3.78
CA VAL A 106 -17.23 -6.61 2.61
C VAL A 106 -17.07 -8.08 3.03
N GLU A 107 -16.29 -8.37 4.06
CA GLU A 107 -16.09 -9.74 4.57
C GLU A 107 -17.40 -10.37 5.09
N GLY A 108 -18.25 -9.59 5.74
CA GLY A 108 -19.55 -10.02 6.28
C GLY A 108 -20.63 -10.23 5.22
N ASN A 109 -20.49 -9.62 4.04
CA ASN A 109 -21.38 -9.81 2.90
C ASN A 109 -21.01 -11.04 2.04
N CYS A 110 -19.91 -11.74 2.37
CA CYS A 110 -19.49 -13.00 1.73
C CYS A 110 -20.07 -14.26 2.42
N GLN A 111 -21.14 -14.13 3.20
CA GLN A 111 -21.93 -15.24 3.77
C GLN A 111 -23.24 -15.44 3.02
#